data_AF-A0A0P0XJ89-F1
#
_entry.id   AF-A0A0P0XJ89-F1
#
_cell.length_a   1.000
_cell.length_b   1.000
_cell.length_c   1.000
_cell.angle_alpha   90.00
_cell.angle_beta   90.00
_cell.angle_gamma   90.00
#
_symmetry.space_group_name_H-M   'P 1'
#
loop_
_entity.id
_entity.type
_entity.pdbx_description
1 polymer ?
#
loop_
_entity_poly.entity_id
_entity_poly.type
_entity_poly.pdbx_seq_one_letter_code
_entity_poly.pdbx_strand_id
1 'polypeptide(L)'
;FLNEQSRGPRATRPKKQPEDGGKDEKPSAGVDCELYNRPDFVTEYKNARFFIIKSYSEDNVHKSIKYGVWASTTNGNKKLDSAYREAKEKEEHCPIFLLFSVNASAQFCGVAEMIGPVDFEKSVDYWQQDKWTGQFPVKWHIVKDVPNNLFRHIILENNDNKPVTNSRDTQEVKLEQGMEMLKIFKDHEEDASILDDFDFYEERERALLDNKARLHQQHQLPSSTVVEPKKPLTVATDLVGHITKSFAQAVRLGEAKNVSPNSADKGASGDSSVAAKPLEVKEAGLA
;
A
#
# COMPACT_ATOMS: atom_id res chain seq x y z
N PHE A 1 7.34 -9.55 -13.91
CA PHE A 1 6.71 -10.64 -13.15
C PHE A 1 6.62 -10.38 -11.64
N LEU A 2 7.09 -9.25 -11.10
CA LEU A 2 6.79 -8.84 -9.72
C LEU A 2 5.45 -8.10 -9.69
N ASN A 3 4.35 -8.86 -9.78
CA ASN A 3 3.06 -8.27 -9.42
C ASN A 3 3.04 -8.22 -7.89
N GLU A 4 3.09 -7.00 -7.37
CA GLU A 4 3.03 -6.64 -5.95
C GLU A 4 1.85 -7.35 -5.28
N GLN A 5 2.10 -8.49 -4.66
CA GLN A 5 1.14 -9.04 -3.71
C GLN A 5 1.26 -8.16 -2.47
N SER A 6 0.34 -7.20 -2.37
CA SER A 6 0.19 -6.31 -1.21
C SER A 6 -0.21 -7.06 0.06
N ARG A 7 -0.57 -8.35 -0.09
CA ARG A 7 -1.04 -9.25 0.96
C ARG A 7 -0.20 -10.52 1.06
N GLY A 8 -0.04 -11.02 2.27
CA GLY A 8 0.68 -12.24 2.61
C GLY A 8 -0.14 -13.51 2.44
N PRO A 9 0.48 -14.68 2.68
CA PRO A 9 -0.13 -15.99 2.52
C PRO A 9 -1.46 -16.19 3.26
N ARG A 10 -1.65 -15.60 4.46
CA ARG A 10 -2.91 -15.77 5.22
C ARG A 10 -4.14 -15.24 4.48
N ALA A 11 -3.99 -14.25 3.59
CA ALA A 11 -5.11 -13.66 2.85
C ALA A 11 -5.77 -14.61 1.84
N THR A 12 -5.08 -15.69 1.45
CA THR A 12 -5.58 -16.70 0.51
C THR A 12 -5.86 -18.05 1.18
N ARG A 13 -5.56 -18.22 2.47
CA ARG A 13 -5.87 -19.45 3.21
C ARG A 13 -7.39 -19.57 3.37
N PRO A 14 -8.01 -20.73 3.03
CA PRO A 14 -9.40 -20.98 3.38
C PRO A 14 -9.57 -20.88 4.90
N LYS A 15 -10.64 -20.23 5.39
CA LYS A 15 -11.00 -20.26 6.82
C LYS A 15 -11.17 -21.74 7.23
N LYS A 16 -10.15 -22.34 7.86
CA LYS A 16 -10.23 -23.71 8.37
C LYS A 16 -11.20 -23.74 9.55
N GLN A 17 -12.06 -24.75 9.58
CA GLN A 17 -12.74 -25.19 10.80
C GLN A 17 -11.69 -25.57 11.86
N PRO A 18 -12.02 -25.52 13.17
CA PRO A 18 -11.08 -25.90 14.21
C PRO A 18 -10.80 -27.40 14.09
N GLU A 19 -9.62 -27.75 13.57
CA GLU A 19 -9.08 -29.10 13.69
C GLU A 19 -8.13 -29.15 14.89
N ASP A 20 -8.39 -30.16 15.69
CA ASP A 20 -7.71 -30.60 16.89
C ASP A 20 -6.22 -30.93 16.64
N GLY A 21 -5.36 -30.48 17.55
CA GLY A 21 -4.08 -31.12 17.85
C GLY A 21 -2.92 -31.03 16.83
N GLY A 22 -1.97 -30.15 17.13
CA GLY A 22 -0.54 -30.52 17.07
C GLY A 22 0.26 -30.04 15.86
N LYS A 23 0.82 -28.83 15.97
CA LYS A 23 2.24 -28.55 15.69
C LYS A 23 2.58 -27.19 16.30
N ASP A 24 3.30 -27.23 17.43
CA ASP A 24 4.05 -26.08 17.96
C ASP A 24 5.14 -25.69 16.96
N GLU A 25 4.77 -25.02 15.87
CA GLU A 25 5.70 -24.18 15.13
C GLU A 25 5.77 -22.85 15.88
N LYS A 26 6.59 -22.85 16.91
CA LYS A 26 7.03 -21.66 17.64
C LYS A 26 7.50 -20.61 16.63
N PRO A 27 6.99 -19.36 16.65
CA PRO A 27 7.41 -18.34 15.71
C PRO A 27 8.92 -18.16 15.80
N SER A 28 9.59 -18.26 14.65
CA SER A 28 11.03 -18.53 14.60
C SER A 28 11.90 -17.28 14.43
N ALA A 29 11.51 -16.10 14.91
CA ALA A 29 12.46 -15.01 15.15
C ALA A 29 11.86 -13.85 15.97
N GLY A 30 12.29 -13.71 17.24
CA GLY A 30 12.53 -12.42 17.89
C GLY A 30 11.37 -11.46 18.20
N VAL A 31 10.14 -11.71 17.75
CA VAL A 31 8.98 -10.89 18.07
C VAL A 31 8.22 -11.52 19.23
N ASP A 32 8.20 -10.84 20.37
CA ASP A 32 7.43 -11.25 21.54
C ASP A 32 5.94 -10.94 21.30
N CYS A 33 5.21 -11.94 20.82
CA CYS A 33 3.78 -11.84 20.55
C CYS A 33 2.98 -11.47 21.80
N GLU A 34 3.48 -11.73 23.02
CA GLU A 34 2.80 -11.39 24.28
C GLU A 34 2.77 -9.87 24.54
N LEU A 35 3.55 -9.08 23.80
CA LEU A 35 3.55 -7.62 23.91
C LEU A 35 2.33 -6.97 23.25
N TYR A 36 1.66 -7.65 22.33
CA TYR A 36 0.55 -7.11 21.54
C TYR A 36 -0.80 -7.64 22.01
N ASN A 37 -1.87 -6.94 21.63
CA ASN A 37 -3.25 -7.36 21.87
C ASN A 37 -3.58 -7.58 23.36
N ARG A 38 -2.89 -6.85 24.27
CA ARG A 38 -3.05 -7.06 25.70
C ARG A 38 -4.49 -6.75 26.16
N PRO A 39 -5.09 -7.59 27.01
CA PRO A 39 -6.47 -7.41 27.47
C PRO A 39 -6.65 -6.14 28.33
N ASP A 40 -5.57 -5.68 28.98
CA ASP A 40 -5.52 -4.47 29.78
C ASP A 40 -5.31 -3.19 28.96
N PHE A 41 -5.24 -3.29 27.62
CA PHE A 41 -5.16 -2.11 26.76
C PHE A 41 -6.38 -1.19 26.97
N VAL A 42 -6.12 0.07 27.26
CA VAL A 42 -7.13 1.10 27.54
C VAL A 42 -7.69 1.60 26.22
N THR A 43 -9.02 1.73 26.13
CA THR A 43 -9.71 2.24 24.93
C THR A 43 -10.44 3.57 25.20
N GLU A 44 -10.49 3.99 26.45
CA GLU A 44 -11.19 5.19 26.93
C GLU A 44 -10.16 6.26 27.28
N TYR A 45 -10.25 7.43 26.63
CA TYR A 45 -9.29 8.51 26.80
C TYR A 45 -10.01 9.85 26.95
N LYS A 46 -9.62 10.64 27.95
CA LYS A 46 -10.10 12.03 28.06
C LYS A 46 -9.57 12.91 26.92
N ASN A 47 -8.32 12.67 26.55
CA ASN A 47 -7.59 13.38 25.52
C ASN A 47 -6.76 12.36 24.73
N ALA A 48 -6.97 12.29 23.42
CA ALA A 48 -6.16 11.52 22.49
C ALA A 48 -6.38 12.05 21.07
N ARG A 49 -5.40 11.83 20.18
CA ARG A 49 -5.55 12.12 18.74
C ARG A 49 -5.42 10.83 17.95
N PHE A 50 -6.17 10.75 16.87
CA PHE A 50 -6.25 9.54 16.05
C PHE A 50 -6.00 9.88 14.60
N PHE A 51 -5.16 9.09 13.94
CA PHE A 51 -4.89 9.22 12.51
C PHE A 51 -5.00 7.87 11.83
N ILE A 52 -5.65 7.85 10.67
CA ILE A 52 -5.62 6.70 9.78
C ILE A 52 -4.27 6.65 9.06
N ILE A 53 -3.61 5.50 9.08
CA ILE A 53 -2.39 5.25 8.32
C ILE A 53 -2.69 4.26 7.19
N LYS A 54 -2.39 4.66 5.95
CA LYS A 54 -2.61 3.84 4.76
C LYS A 54 -1.28 3.36 4.20
N SER A 55 -0.96 2.09 4.47
CA SER A 55 0.23 1.47 3.87
C SER A 55 -0.04 0.99 2.45
N TYR A 56 0.97 1.10 1.58
CA TYR A 56 0.92 0.51 0.24
C TYR A 56 1.10 -1.01 0.26
N SER A 57 1.80 -1.57 1.26
CA SER A 57 2.10 -3.00 1.34
C SER A 57 2.13 -3.51 2.78
N GLU A 58 1.88 -4.81 2.95
CA GLU A 58 2.06 -5.49 4.24
C GLU A 58 3.54 -5.54 4.66
N ASP A 59 4.51 -5.58 3.74
CA ASP A 59 5.95 -5.52 4.10
C ASP A 59 6.31 -4.27 4.91
N ASN A 60 5.70 -3.13 4.59
CA ASN A 60 5.98 -1.90 5.33
C ASN A 60 5.43 -2.01 6.75
N VAL A 61 4.25 -2.63 6.91
CA VAL A 61 3.65 -2.89 8.23
C VAL A 61 4.53 -3.86 9.03
N HIS A 62 4.99 -4.95 8.42
CA HIS A 62 5.95 -5.87 9.01
C HIS A 62 7.21 -5.14 9.51
N LYS A 63 7.85 -4.33 8.66
CA LYS A 63 9.04 -3.54 9.03
C LYS A 63 8.75 -2.55 10.16
N SER A 64 7.55 -1.98 10.19
CA SER A 64 7.14 -1.08 11.25
C SER A 64 7.04 -1.79 12.61
N ILE A 65 6.48 -2.99 12.62
CA ILE A 65 6.37 -3.83 13.82
C ILE A 65 7.77 -4.25 14.27
N LYS A 66 8.59 -4.74 13.33
CA LYS A 66 9.96 -5.21 13.58
C LYS A 66 10.89 -4.12 14.15
N TYR A 67 10.89 -2.94 13.53
CA TYR A 67 11.84 -1.88 13.85
C TYR A 67 11.27 -0.77 14.74
N GLY A 68 9.96 -0.80 15.04
CA GLY A 68 9.31 0.20 15.88
C GLY A 68 9.33 1.61 15.27
N VAL A 69 9.27 1.71 13.95
CA VAL A 69 9.31 3.01 13.24
C VAL A 69 8.26 3.07 12.14
N TRP A 70 7.85 4.28 11.78
CA TRP A 70 7.03 4.53 10.61
C TRP A 70 7.51 5.75 9.84
N ALA A 71 7.18 5.77 8.55
CA ALA A 71 7.33 6.91 7.67
C ALA A 71 6.07 7.01 6.81
N SER A 72 5.47 8.20 6.74
CA SER A 72 4.40 8.53 5.81
C SER A 72 4.97 9.33 4.63
N THR A 73 4.09 9.87 3.79
CA THR A 73 4.46 10.87 2.77
C THR A 73 5.01 12.13 3.42
N THR A 74 5.74 12.98 2.68
CA THR A 74 6.29 14.25 3.20
C THR A 74 5.22 15.12 3.89
N ASN A 75 4.03 15.22 3.30
CA ASN A 75 2.93 15.99 3.88
C ASN A 75 2.33 15.28 5.11
N GLY A 76 2.19 13.96 5.06
CA GLY A 76 1.73 13.17 6.19
C GLY A 76 2.68 13.28 7.39
N ASN A 77 3.99 13.16 7.16
CA ASN A 77 5.03 13.36 8.16
C ASN A 77 4.94 14.75 8.81
N LYS A 78 4.81 15.83 8.02
CA LYS A 78 4.61 17.19 8.56
C LYS A 78 3.36 17.29 9.43
N LYS A 79 2.25 16.67 9.01
CA LYS A 79 0.98 16.69 9.75
C LYS A 79 1.09 15.96 11.09
N LEU A 80 1.64 14.74 11.07
CA LEU A 80 1.83 13.92 12.27
C LEU A 80 2.82 14.56 13.25
N ASP A 81 3.89 15.16 12.73
CA ASP A 81 4.89 15.88 13.52
C ASP A 81 4.30 17.11 14.22
N SER A 82 3.53 17.94 13.48
CA SER A 82 2.78 19.07 14.07
C SER A 82 1.87 18.55 15.18
N ALA A 83 1.13 17.49 14.89
CA ALA A 83 0.19 16.92 15.85
C ALA A 83 0.86 16.43 17.13
N TYR A 84 2.03 15.80 17.00
CA TYR A 84 2.85 15.32 18.10
C TYR A 84 3.40 16.47 18.95
N ARG A 85 3.95 17.52 18.33
CA ARG A 85 4.44 18.68 19.07
C ARG A 85 3.33 19.40 19.81
N GLU A 86 2.19 19.66 19.16
CA GLU A 86 1.01 20.24 19.79
C GLU A 86 0.50 19.41 20.97
N ALA A 87 0.54 18.08 20.86
CA ALA A 87 0.14 17.19 21.96
C ALA A 87 1.13 17.22 23.14
N LYS A 88 2.41 17.48 22.89
CA LYS A 88 3.46 17.62 23.93
C LYS A 88 3.45 18.97 24.64
N GLU A 89 2.92 20.00 24.01
CA GLU A 89 2.77 21.33 24.63
C GLU A 89 1.62 21.38 25.65
N LYS A 90 0.67 20.44 25.59
CA LYS A 90 -0.42 20.33 26.56
C LYS A 90 0.09 19.80 27.89
N GLU A 91 -0.42 20.36 28.99
CA GLU A 91 -0.10 19.92 30.35
C GLU A 91 -0.57 18.48 30.62
N GLU A 92 -1.69 18.09 30.02
CA GLU A 92 -2.22 16.74 30.12
C GLU A 92 -1.67 15.81 29.04
N HIS A 93 -1.41 14.55 29.42
CA HIS A 93 -0.98 13.52 28.49
C HIS A 93 -2.02 13.27 27.39
N CYS A 94 -1.61 13.49 26.13
CA CYS A 94 -2.45 13.34 24.95
C CYS A 94 -1.77 12.36 23.96
N PRO A 95 -2.01 11.05 24.08
CA PRO A 95 -1.44 10.05 23.17
C PRO A 95 -1.94 10.26 21.72
N ILE A 96 -1.10 9.84 20.77
CA ILE A 96 -1.41 9.88 19.34
C ILE A 96 -1.44 8.46 18.82
N PHE A 97 -2.65 7.99 18.51
CA PHE A 97 -2.88 6.67 17.95
C PHE A 97 -2.95 6.70 16.44
N LEU A 98 -2.35 5.68 15.85
CA LEU A 98 -2.22 5.44 14.43
C LEU A 98 -2.95 4.14 14.10
N LEU A 99 -3.99 4.24 13.27
CA LEU A 99 -4.90 3.15 12.92
C LEU A 99 -4.51 2.64 11.53
N PHE A 100 -3.83 1.50 11.47
CA PHE A 100 -3.19 1.01 10.25
C PHE A 100 -4.15 0.21 9.38
N SER A 101 -4.14 0.50 8.09
CA SER A 101 -4.83 -0.29 7.06
C SER A 101 -3.99 -0.33 5.79
N VAL A 102 -3.83 -1.53 5.22
CA VAL A 102 -3.14 -1.70 3.93
C VAL A 102 -4.12 -1.41 2.80
N ASN A 103 -3.68 -0.66 1.79
CA ASN A 103 -4.52 -0.34 0.64
C ASN A 103 -5.05 -1.61 -0.05
N ALA A 104 -6.35 -1.59 -0.38
CA ALA A 104 -7.09 -2.71 -0.96
C ALA A 104 -7.15 -4.01 -0.13
N SER A 105 -6.78 -3.98 1.16
CA SER A 105 -6.91 -5.14 2.06
C SER A 105 -8.35 -5.39 2.55
N ALA A 106 -9.20 -4.35 2.49
CA ALA A 106 -10.57 -4.33 3.05
C ALA A 106 -10.65 -4.56 4.56
N GLN A 107 -9.56 -4.32 5.28
CA GLN A 107 -9.47 -4.43 6.74
C GLN A 107 -8.53 -3.37 7.32
N PHE A 108 -8.63 -3.16 8.63
CA PHE A 108 -7.55 -2.57 9.41
C PHE A 108 -6.68 -3.70 9.99
N CYS A 109 -5.38 -3.49 10.15
CA CYS A 109 -4.43 -4.52 10.59
C CYS A 109 -3.79 -4.24 11.96
N GLY A 110 -4.07 -3.08 12.57
CA GLY A 110 -3.64 -2.82 13.94
C GLY A 110 -3.62 -1.36 14.36
N VAL A 111 -3.12 -1.16 15.58
CA VAL A 111 -3.02 0.13 16.26
C VAL A 111 -1.60 0.30 16.81
N ALA A 112 -0.99 1.43 16.50
CA ALA A 112 0.25 1.86 17.13
C ALA A 112 0.12 3.27 17.74
N GLU A 113 1.02 3.62 18.63
CA GLU A 113 1.16 4.96 19.20
C GLU A 113 2.42 5.63 18.65
N MET A 114 2.31 6.89 18.25
CA MET A 114 3.46 7.73 17.91
C MET A 114 4.15 8.18 19.21
N ILE A 115 5.38 7.71 19.44
CA ILE A 115 6.11 7.91 20.70
C ILE A 115 7.28 8.91 20.59
N GLY A 116 7.42 9.58 19.44
CA GLY A 116 8.48 10.54 19.18
C GLY A 116 8.19 11.44 17.98
N PRO A 117 8.90 12.57 17.84
CA PRO A 117 8.75 13.48 16.71
C PRO A 117 9.27 12.86 15.42
N VAL A 118 8.98 13.50 14.29
CA VAL A 118 9.56 13.10 13.01
C VAL A 118 10.98 13.65 12.88
N ASP A 119 11.91 12.74 12.59
CA ASP A 119 13.22 13.07 12.06
C ASP A 119 13.11 13.14 10.54
N PHE A 120 13.18 14.33 9.95
CA PHE A 120 13.03 14.53 8.50
C PHE A 120 14.31 14.25 7.70
N GLU A 121 15.46 14.17 8.37
CA GLU A 121 16.76 13.98 7.73
C GLU A 121 17.10 12.50 7.57
N LYS A 122 16.56 11.66 8.46
CA LYS A 122 16.81 10.23 8.44
C LYS A 122 15.87 9.50 7.48
N SER A 123 16.33 9.23 6.26
CA SER A 123 15.75 8.20 5.39
C SER A 123 16.23 6.83 5.84
N VAL A 124 15.34 5.84 5.96
CA VAL A 124 15.76 4.44 6.18
C VAL A 124 15.71 3.65 4.88
N ASP A 125 16.79 2.94 4.60
CA ASP A 125 17.00 2.20 3.35
C ASP A 125 16.16 0.92 3.23
N TYR A 126 15.38 0.58 4.26
CA TYR A 126 14.54 -0.62 4.30
C TYR A 126 13.17 -0.42 3.66
N TRP A 127 12.68 0.80 3.43
CA TRP A 127 11.40 0.97 2.74
C TRP A 127 11.49 0.48 1.30
N GLN A 128 10.45 -0.18 0.79
CA GLN A 128 10.45 -0.66 -0.61
C GLN A 128 10.52 0.45 -1.66
N GLN A 129 10.28 1.70 -1.26
CA GLN A 129 10.34 2.87 -2.15
C GLN A 129 11.35 3.88 -1.63
N ASP A 130 12.35 4.19 -2.47
CA ASP A 130 13.38 5.22 -2.23
C ASP A 130 12.84 6.66 -2.14
N LYS A 131 11.52 6.85 -1.99
CA LYS A 131 10.85 8.16 -1.98
C LYS A 131 10.42 8.62 -0.59
N TRP A 132 10.53 7.77 0.43
CA TRP A 132 10.00 8.08 1.75
C TRP A 132 11.13 8.60 2.62
N THR A 133 11.16 9.93 2.79
CA THR A 133 12.13 10.60 3.64
C THR A 133 11.52 10.93 5.00
N GLY A 134 12.35 10.77 6.01
CA GLY A 134 12.01 10.93 7.41
C GLY A 134 11.31 9.73 8.03
N GLN A 135 11.43 9.62 9.35
CA GLN A 135 10.79 8.58 10.14
C GLN A 135 10.49 9.07 11.55
N PHE A 136 9.63 8.34 12.25
CA PHE A 136 9.35 8.56 13.66
C PHE A 136 9.13 7.23 14.37
N PRO A 137 9.45 7.15 15.67
CA PRO A 137 9.27 5.92 16.43
C PRO A 137 7.79 5.69 16.75
N VAL A 138 7.39 4.43 16.67
CA VAL A 138 6.03 3.96 16.99
C VAL A 138 6.08 2.78 17.95
N LYS A 139 5.08 2.66 18.80
CA LYS A 139 4.85 1.49 19.66
C LYS A 139 3.56 0.80 19.23
N TRP A 140 3.67 -0.42 18.72
CA TRP A 140 2.50 -1.24 18.39
C TRP A 140 1.82 -1.76 19.65
N HIS A 141 0.50 -1.61 19.73
CA HIS A 141 -0.32 -2.07 20.85
C HIS A 141 -1.25 -3.20 20.44
N ILE A 142 -1.85 -3.09 19.25
CA ILE A 142 -2.76 -4.10 18.69
C ILE A 142 -2.24 -4.49 17.31
N VAL A 143 -2.09 -5.78 17.07
CA VAL A 143 -1.69 -6.38 15.78
C VAL A 143 -2.68 -7.49 15.47
N LYS A 144 -3.71 -7.15 14.70
CA LYS A 144 -4.87 -8.02 14.42
C LYS A 144 -5.64 -7.48 13.23
N ASP A 145 -6.06 -8.39 12.35
CA ASP A 145 -6.84 -8.07 11.17
C ASP A 145 -8.32 -7.92 11.55
N VAL A 146 -8.86 -6.71 11.40
CA VAL A 146 -10.26 -6.39 11.72
C VAL A 146 -10.99 -5.93 10.45
N PRO A 147 -12.01 -6.67 9.98
CA PRO A 147 -12.69 -6.38 8.72
C PRO A 147 -13.37 -5.00 8.67
N ASN A 148 -13.35 -4.35 7.50
CA ASN A 148 -13.91 -3.01 7.33
C ASN A 148 -15.41 -2.91 7.65
N ASN A 149 -16.19 -3.98 7.50
CA ASN A 149 -17.63 -3.95 7.78
C ASN A 149 -17.94 -3.56 9.23
N LEU A 150 -17.04 -3.85 10.18
CA LEU A 150 -17.17 -3.47 11.58
C LEU A 150 -16.93 -1.97 11.84
N PHE A 151 -16.32 -1.25 10.89
CA PHE A 151 -16.02 0.19 11.04
C PHE A 151 -16.88 1.08 10.13
N ARG A 152 -17.63 0.51 9.18
CA ARG A 152 -18.34 1.28 8.13
C ARG A 152 -19.39 2.25 8.68
N HIS A 153 -19.92 2.00 9.87
CA HIS A 153 -20.91 2.87 10.52
C HIS A 153 -20.30 4.12 11.14
N ILE A 154 -18.97 4.16 11.33
CA ILE A 154 -18.28 5.32 11.87
C ILE A 154 -18.10 6.36 10.75
N ILE A 155 -18.83 7.47 10.87
CA ILE A 155 -18.85 8.55 9.89
C ILE A 155 -17.96 9.71 10.34
N LEU A 156 -17.14 10.23 9.41
CA LEU A 156 -16.23 11.32 9.66
C LEU A 156 -16.75 12.64 9.06
N GLU A 157 -17.29 13.51 9.90
CA GLU A 157 -17.77 14.85 9.51
C GLU A 157 -16.68 15.71 8.87
N ASN A 158 -15.43 15.56 9.33
CA ASN A 158 -14.25 16.26 8.82
C ASN A 158 -13.68 15.62 7.53
N ASN A 159 -14.41 14.69 6.91
CA ASN A 159 -14.05 14.01 5.66
C ASN A 159 -15.29 13.76 4.79
N ASP A 160 -16.04 14.83 4.51
CA ASP A 160 -17.25 14.81 3.67
C ASP A 160 -18.34 13.82 4.13
N ASN A 161 -18.44 13.55 5.43
CA ASN A 161 -19.34 12.53 6.00
C ASN A 161 -19.16 11.14 5.37
N LYS A 162 -17.93 10.80 4.95
CA LYS A 162 -17.59 9.46 4.46
C LYS A 162 -17.35 8.51 5.63
N PRO A 163 -17.59 7.21 5.45
CA PRO A 163 -17.17 6.19 6.40
C PRO A 163 -15.65 6.26 6.66
N VAL A 164 -15.22 5.95 7.89
CA VAL A 164 -13.80 5.96 8.27
C VAL A 164 -12.96 5.01 7.41
N THR A 165 -13.55 3.95 6.87
CA THR A 165 -12.90 3.00 5.95
C THR A 165 -12.48 3.62 4.61
N ASN A 166 -13.05 4.78 4.26
CA ASN A 166 -12.77 5.51 3.02
C ASN A 166 -11.70 6.60 3.22
N SER A 167 -11.05 6.61 4.37
CA SER A 167 -10.03 7.59 4.72
C SER A 167 -8.75 7.42 3.90
N ARG A 168 -8.12 8.56 3.61
CA ARG A 168 -6.77 8.63 3.04
C ARG A 168 -5.71 8.58 4.15
N ASP A 169 -4.46 8.44 3.73
CA ASP A 169 -3.32 8.45 4.65
C ASP A 169 -3.31 9.75 5.46
N THR A 170 -3.07 9.63 6.77
CA THR A 170 -3.07 10.71 7.77
C THR A 170 -4.41 11.46 7.93
N GLN A 171 -5.53 10.86 7.56
CA GLN A 171 -6.85 11.39 7.91
C GLN A 171 -7.00 11.44 9.44
N GLU A 172 -7.38 12.60 9.97
CA GLU A 172 -7.61 12.76 11.41
C GLU A 172 -9.01 12.24 11.77
N VAL A 173 -9.09 11.50 12.86
CA VAL A 173 -10.34 10.98 13.44
C VAL A 173 -10.55 11.68 14.78
N LYS A 174 -11.76 12.22 14.98
CA LYS A 174 -12.13 12.89 16.24
C LYS A 174 -12.14 11.88 17.41
N LEU A 175 -12.02 12.39 18.62
CA LEU A 175 -11.85 11.60 19.85
C LEU A 175 -12.87 10.47 19.99
N GLU A 176 -14.16 10.77 19.90
CA GLU A 176 -15.25 9.78 20.07
C GLU A 176 -15.17 8.63 19.06
N GLN A 177 -15.06 8.96 17.77
CA GLN A 177 -14.89 7.96 16.72
C GLN A 177 -13.60 7.14 16.90
N GLY A 178 -12.51 7.79 17.36
CA GLY A 178 -11.23 7.12 17.60
C GLY A 178 -11.32 6.10 18.74
N MET A 179 -11.95 6.45 19.85
CA MET A 179 -12.20 5.55 20.97
C MET A 179 -13.11 4.38 20.57
N GLU A 180 -14.14 4.64 19.77
CA GLU A 180 -14.99 3.59 19.22
C GLU A 180 -14.19 2.60 18.36
N MET A 181 -13.27 3.10 17.51
CA MET A 181 -12.37 2.24 16.75
C MET A 181 -11.47 1.39 17.66
N LEU A 182 -10.87 1.96 18.71
CA LEU A 182 -10.06 1.20 19.67
C LEU A 182 -10.87 0.08 20.33
N LYS A 183 -12.12 0.37 20.70
CA LYS A 183 -13.03 -0.61 21.28
C LYS A 183 -13.34 -1.75 20.31
N ILE A 184 -13.64 -1.45 19.05
CA ILE A 184 -13.86 -2.48 18.01
C ILE A 184 -12.63 -3.37 17.85
N PHE A 185 -11.42 -2.79 17.83
CA PHE A 185 -10.18 -3.56 17.77
C PHE A 185 -10.01 -4.48 18.98
N LYS A 186 -10.29 -3.97 20.18
CA LYS A 186 -10.16 -4.72 21.44
C LYS A 186 -11.16 -5.88 21.49
N ASP A 187 -12.41 -5.62 21.15
CA ASP A 187 -13.52 -6.57 21.26
C ASP A 187 -13.56 -7.60 20.12
N HIS A 188 -12.78 -7.42 19.05
CA HIS A 188 -12.73 -8.38 17.95
C HIS A 188 -12.07 -9.71 18.36
N GLU A 189 -12.77 -10.83 18.21
CA GLU A 189 -12.33 -12.15 18.68
C GLU A 189 -11.37 -12.88 17.73
N GLU A 190 -11.44 -12.66 16.41
CA GLU A 190 -10.52 -13.32 15.47
C GLU A 190 -9.09 -12.77 15.68
N ASP A 191 -8.10 -13.64 15.81
CA ASP A 191 -6.70 -13.30 16.14
C ASP A 191 -5.77 -13.28 14.92
N ALA A 192 -6.31 -13.56 13.73
CA ALA A 192 -5.56 -13.55 12.48
C ALA A 192 -4.82 -12.22 12.29
N SER A 193 -3.54 -12.28 11.94
CA SER A 193 -2.72 -11.08 11.84
C SER A 193 -1.50 -11.28 10.95
N ILE A 194 -0.79 -10.19 10.65
CA ILE A 194 0.48 -10.25 9.94
C ILE A 194 1.54 -11.10 10.67
N LEU A 195 1.37 -11.36 11.98
CA LEU A 195 2.27 -12.21 12.75
C LEU A 195 2.22 -13.67 12.27
N ASP A 196 1.09 -14.13 11.71
CA ASP A 196 0.95 -15.48 11.14
C ASP A 196 1.84 -15.71 9.90
N ASP A 197 2.21 -14.62 9.24
CA ASP A 197 3.02 -14.58 8.02
C ASP A 197 4.39 -13.91 8.29
N PHE A 198 4.82 -13.73 9.54
CA PHE A 198 5.99 -12.91 9.86
C PHE A 198 7.28 -13.45 9.21
N ASP A 199 7.53 -14.76 9.32
CA ASP A 199 8.70 -15.41 8.71
C ASP A 199 8.71 -15.26 7.18
N PHE A 200 7.54 -15.24 6.53
CA PHE A 200 7.44 -14.98 5.09
C PHE A 200 7.93 -13.57 4.74
N TYR A 201 7.64 -12.57 5.56
CA TYR A 201 8.13 -11.20 5.36
C TYR A 201 9.61 -11.03 5.70
N GLU A 202 10.11 -11.76 6.71
CA GLU A 202 11.54 -11.82 7.03
C GLU A 202 12.36 -12.35 5.85
N GLU A 203 11.94 -13.47 5.26
CA GLU A 203 12.59 -14.05 4.08
C GLU A 203 12.59 -13.09 2.89
N ARG A 204 11.44 -12.44 2.66
CA ARG A 204 11.27 -11.47 1.57
C ARG A 204 12.13 -10.22 1.78
N GLU A 205 12.24 -9.72 3.01
CA GLU A 205 13.16 -8.62 3.35
C GLU A 205 14.62 -9.01 3.10
N ARG A 206 15.04 -10.19 3.58
CA ARG A 206 16.40 -10.72 3.38
C ARG A 206 16.74 -10.82 1.89
N ALA A 207 15.85 -11.40 1.09
CA ALA A 207 16.06 -11.54 -0.35
C ALA A 207 16.19 -10.19 -1.07
N LEU A 208 15.44 -9.16 -0.64
CA LEU A 208 15.56 -7.81 -1.19
C LEU A 208 16.92 -7.17 -0.86
N LEU A 209 17.38 -7.32 0.38
CA LEU A 209 18.68 -6.81 0.82
C LEU A 209 19.84 -7.51 0.10
N ASP A 210 19.79 -8.83 -0.03
CA ASP A 210 20.80 -9.61 -0.76
C ASP A 210 20.87 -9.21 -2.23
N ASN A 211 19.72 -8.98 -2.87
CA ASN A 211 19.68 -8.52 -4.25
C ASN A 211 20.24 -7.08 -4.40
N LYS A 212 19.93 -6.17 -3.46
CA LYS A 212 20.49 -4.82 -3.42
C LYS A 212 22.02 -4.85 -3.24
N ALA A 213 22.53 -5.70 -2.35
CA ALA A 213 23.96 -5.90 -2.15
C ALA A 213 24.66 -6.42 -3.42
N ARG A 214 24.07 -7.42 -4.09
CA ARG A 214 24.60 -7.98 -5.34
C ARG A 214 24.63 -6.95 -6.47
N LEU A 215 23.59 -6.12 -6.60
CA LEU A 215 23.56 -5.03 -7.58
C LEU A 215 24.63 -3.97 -7.30
N HIS A 216 24.87 -3.62 -6.04
CA HIS A 216 25.95 -2.69 -5.68
C HIS A 216 27.34 -3.28 -5.98
N GLN A 217 27.57 -4.57 -5.76
CA GLN A 217 28.84 -5.23 -6.10
C GLN A 217 29.10 -5.26 -7.62
N GLN A 218 28.07 -5.48 -8.44
CA GLN A 218 28.21 -5.44 -9.90
C GLN A 218 28.58 -4.03 -10.43
N HIS A 219 28.09 -2.97 -9.79
CA HIS A 219 28.40 -1.58 -10.17
C HIS A 219 29.76 -1.08 -9.64
N GLN A 220 30.47 -1.85 -8.80
CA GLN A 220 31.77 -1.47 -8.24
C GLN A 220 32.98 -2.17 -8.91
N LEU A 221 32.79 -2.99 -9.94
CA LEU A 221 33.92 -3.46 -10.75
C LEU A 221 34.49 -2.29 -11.56
N PRO A 222 35.79 -1.97 -11.45
CA PRO A 222 36.40 -0.95 -12.28
C PRO A 222 36.41 -1.45 -13.73
N SER A 223 35.90 -0.61 -14.63
CA SER A 223 36.12 -0.74 -16.06
C SER A 223 37.60 -0.50 -16.36
N SER A 224 38.46 -1.47 -16.08
CA SER A 224 39.88 -1.42 -16.43
C SER A 224 40.38 -2.78 -16.92
N THR A 225 40.11 -3.05 -18.19
CA THR A 225 41.16 -3.25 -19.21
C THR A 225 40.49 -3.27 -20.58
N VAL A 226 40.63 -2.16 -21.30
CA VAL A 226 40.53 -2.17 -22.76
C VAL A 226 41.71 -3.01 -23.25
N VAL A 227 41.51 -4.31 -23.42
CA VAL A 227 42.39 -5.11 -24.27
C VAL A 227 41.90 -4.85 -25.68
N GLU A 228 42.72 -4.17 -26.49
CA GLU A 228 42.49 -4.04 -27.92
C GLU A 228 42.12 -5.40 -28.52
N PRO A 229 41.06 -5.49 -29.35
CA PRO A 229 40.76 -6.73 -30.03
C PRO A 229 41.83 -6.98 -31.11
N LYS A 230 42.74 -7.93 -30.85
CA LYS A 230 43.47 -8.59 -31.94
C LYS A 230 42.44 -9.25 -32.86
N LYS A 231 42.43 -8.80 -34.11
CA LYS A 231 41.61 -9.34 -35.20
C LYS A 231 41.68 -10.88 -35.24
N PRO A 232 40.56 -11.60 -35.23
CA PRO A 232 40.49 -12.94 -35.79
C PRO A 232 40.18 -12.85 -37.28
N LEU A 233 40.86 -13.71 -38.03
CA LEU A 233 40.68 -13.97 -39.45
C LEU A 233 39.23 -14.41 -39.74
N THR A 234 38.73 -13.95 -40.89
CA THR A 234 37.47 -14.28 -41.55
C THR A 234 37.08 -15.77 -41.53
N VAL A 235 35.91 -16.13 -40.98
CA VAL A 235 34.99 -17.18 -41.48
C VAL A 235 33.54 -16.85 -41.06
N ALA A 236 32.60 -17.15 -41.96
CA ALA A 236 31.23 -16.65 -42.09
C ALA A 236 30.27 -16.74 -40.87
N THR A 237 29.51 -15.67 -40.67
CA THR A 237 28.28 -15.60 -39.85
C THR A 237 27.03 -15.66 -40.74
N ASP A 238 26.40 -16.82 -40.84
CA ASP A 238 25.02 -16.98 -41.32
C ASP A 238 24.19 -17.66 -40.22
N LEU A 239 23.67 -16.87 -39.26
CA LEU A 239 22.48 -17.28 -38.48
C LEU A 239 21.78 -16.14 -37.71
N VAL A 240 22.44 -15.02 -37.44
CA VAL A 240 21.88 -13.97 -36.54
C VAL A 240 21.11 -12.87 -37.30
N GLY A 241 21.09 -12.88 -38.64
CA GLY A 241 20.33 -11.91 -39.45
C GLY A 241 18.84 -12.24 -39.64
N HIS A 242 18.40 -13.47 -39.31
CA HIS A 242 17.04 -13.94 -39.64
C HIS A 242 15.98 -13.60 -38.58
N ILE A 243 16.35 -13.40 -37.32
CA ILE A 243 15.36 -13.17 -36.25
C ILE A 243 14.86 -11.71 -36.24
N THR A 244 15.71 -10.75 -36.63
CA THR A 244 15.34 -9.32 -36.61
C THR A 244 14.48 -8.89 -37.80
N LYS A 245 14.49 -9.62 -38.92
CA LYS A 245 13.61 -9.33 -40.08
C LYS A 245 12.22 -9.95 -39.95
N SER A 246 12.08 -11.09 -39.26
CA SER A 246 10.77 -11.76 -39.13
C SER A 246 9.81 -11.02 -38.20
N PHE A 247 10.31 -10.33 -37.17
CA PHE A 247 9.46 -9.56 -36.25
C PHE A 247 8.96 -8.23 -36.86
N ALA A 248 9.81 -7.55 -37.65
CA ALA A 248 9.43 -6.30 -38.31
C ALA A 248 8.36 -6.50 -39.41
N GLN A 249 8.25 -7.71 -39.97
CA GLN A 249 7.25 -8.05 -40.98
C GLN A 249 5.92 -8.53 -40.38
N ALA A 250 5.91 -9.00 -39.13
CA ALA A 250 4.69 -9.40 -38.41
C ALA A 250 3.89 -8.21 -37.84
N VAL A 251 4.52 -7.04 -37.65
CA VAL A 251 3.85 -5.82 -37.12
C VAL A 251 3.20 -4.97 -38.23
N ARG A 252 3.37 -5.32 -39.51
CA ARG A 252 2.77 -4.59 -40.66
C ARG A 252 1.59 -5.30 -41.34
N LEU A 253 1.06 -6.37 -40.75
CA LEU A 253 0.00 -7.20 -41.35
C LEU A 253 -1.25 -7.38 -40.46
N GLY A 254 -1.53 -6.38 -39.60
CA GLY A 254 -2.73 -6.34 -38.75
C GLY A 254 -3.87 -5.44 -39.23
N GLU A 255 -3.69 -4.68 -40.31
CA GLU A 255 -4.76 -3.87 -40.89
C GLU A 255 -5.30 -4.50 -42.17
N ALA A 256 -6.62 -4.53 -42.28
CA ALA A 256 -7.45 -5.10 -43.34
C ALA A 256 -7.70 -6.62 -43.25
N LYS A 257 -8.79 -6.97 -42.53
CA LYS A 257 -9.81 -7.92 -43.00
C LYS A 257 -11.06 -7.82 -42.14
N ASN A 258 -12.06 -7.09 -42.62
CA ASN A 258 -13.46 -7.45 -42.38
C ASN A 258 -14.09 -7.79 -43.71
N VAL A 259 -14.53 -9.04 -43.80
CA VAL A 259 -15.18 -9.69 -44.94
C VAL A 259 -16.69 -9.56 -44.77
N SER A 260 -17.38 -9.08 -45.80
CA SER A 260 -18.83 -9.32 -45.97
C SER A 260 -19.04 -10.64 -46.71
N PRO A 261 -20.18 -11.33 -46.48
CA PRO A 261 -21.06 -11.58 -47.62
C PRO A 261 -22.59 -11.54 -47.33
N ASN A 262 -23.30 -11.15 -48.40
CA ASN A 262 -24.64 -11.56 -48.87
C ASN A 262 -25.97 -11.08 -48.21
N SER A 263 -26.58 -10.09 -48.90
CA SER A 263 -27.89 -10.05 -49.61
C SER A 263 -29.21 -10.57 -48.99
N ALA A 264 -30.22 -9.67 -49.09
CA ALA A 264 -31.70 -9.80 -49.14
C ALA A 264 -32.41 -10.13 -47.79
N ASP A 265 -33.56 -9.55 -47.39
CA ASP A 265 -34.62 -8.71 -47.98
C ASP A 265 -35.38 -7.94 -46.87
N LYS A 266 -36.02 -6.82 -47.23
CA LYS A 266 -37.15 -6.06 -46.61
C LYS A 266 -37.12 -5.46 -45.20
N GLY A 267 -37.43 -4.16 -45.13
CA GLY A 267 -38.12 -3.55 -43.98
C GLY A 267 -37.99 -2.02 -43.80
N ALA A 268 -38.78 -1.27 -44.57
CA ALA A 268 -39.43 0.04 -44.32
C ALA A 268 -38.80 1.18 -43.46
N SER A 269 -39.01 2.41 -43.96
CA SER A 269 -39.17 3.72 -43.26
C SER A 269 -37.93 4.26 -42.52
N GLY A 270 -37.33 5.40 -42.87
CA GLY A 270 -37.93 6.70 -43.18
C GLY A 270 -37.88 7.56 -41.91
N ASP A 271 -36.86 8.40 -41.73
CA ASP A 271 -36.98 9.87 -41.74
C ASP A 271 -35.65 10.55 -41.36
N SER A 272 -35.43 11.71 -41.96
CA SER A 272 -34.23 12.54 -41.85
C SER A 272 -34.41 13.68 -40.85
N SER A 273 -33.45 13.96 -39.98
CA SER A 273 -33.39 15.23 -39.25
C SER A 273 -32.04 15.93 -39.44
N VAL A 274 -32.13 17.12 -40.03
CA VAL A 274 -31.07 18.02 -40.47
C VAL A 274 -30.50 18.86 -39.31
N ALA A 275 -29.26 19.27 -39.52
CA ALA A 275 -28.38 20.14 -38.74
C ALA A 275 -29.01 21.43 -38.19
N ALA A 276 -28.42 21.92 -37.08
CA ALA A 276 -28.55 23.30 -36.64
C ALA A 276 -27.24 23.84 -36.05
N LYS A 277 -26.82 25.01 -36.55
CA LYS A 277 -26.00 26.05 -35.91
C LYS A 277 -26.29 27.36 -36.66
N PRO A 278 -25.95 28.54 -36.11
CA PRO A 278 -26.26 29.10 -34.79
C PRO A 278 -26.86 30.53 -34.98
N LEU A 279 -27.14 31.29 -33.91
CA LEU A 279 -27.03 32.75 -33.89
C LEU A 279 -27.26 33.34 -32.48
N GLU A 280 -26.77 34.56 -32.32
CA GLU A 280 -26.19 35.19 -31.13
C GLU A 280 -27.05 36.35 -30.56
N VAL A 281 -26.91 36.58 -29.25
CA VAL A 281 -26.94 37.84 -28.45
C VAL A 281 -28.20 38.74 -28.40
N LYS A 282 -28.70 39.04 -27.19
CA LYS A 282 -28.58 40.36 -26.53
C LYS A 282 -29.14 40.42 -25.10
N GLU A 283 -28.47 41.26 -24.31
CA GLU A 283 -28.61 41.56 -22.89
C GLU A 283 -29.84 42.40 -22.49
N ALA A 284 -30.05 42.40 -21.16
CA ALA A 284 -30.36 43.54 -20.27
C ALA A 284 -31.83 43.81 -19.89
N GLY A 285 -32.03 44.02 -18.59
CA GLY A 285 -33.10 44.89 -18.08
C GLY A 285 -33.68 44.48 -16.73
N LEU A 286 -33.41 45.29 -15.71
CA LEU A 286 -33.82 45.19 -14.30
C LEU A 286 -35.34 45.06 -14.06
N ALA A 287 -35.69 44.39 -12.96
CA ALA A 287 -36.58 44.89 -11.91
C ALA A 287 -36.17 44.28 -10.57
#